data_AF-A0A3N5WV88-F1
#
_entry.id   AF-A0A3N5WV88-F1
#
_cell.length_a   1.000
_cell.length_b   1.000
_cell.length_c   1.000
_cell.angle_alpha   90.00
_cell.angle_beta   90.00
_cell.angle_gamma   90.00
#
_symmetry.space_group_name_H-M   'P 1'
#
loop_
_entity.id
_entity.type
_entity.pdbx_description
1 polymer ?
#
loop_
_entity_poly.entity_id
_entity_poly.type
_entity_poly.pdbx_seq_one_letter_code
_entity_poly.pdbx_strand_id
1 'polypeptide(L)'
;TVGAVNLLFTIIAIYSVDRWGRKPLMLAGAAGMGLCLFAMGAASYAGRTEVWVLLLIVGYIACFALSIGPVTWVILSEIFPTKIRGRALALSTFCLWTANFVVSQTFPIMNENRWLVDTFRRAFPFWVYGTLCIVEILFVWLMVPETKGQSLEEIERHWFRRTPLGQVSAEERQKTAV
;
A
#
# COMPACT_ATOMS: atom_id res chain seq x y z
N THR A 1 -20.74 18.38 -13.66
CA THR A 1 -20.78 16.98 -14.18
C THR A 1 -19.62 16.16 -13.64
N VAL A 2 -18.36 16.55 -13.85
CA VAL A 2 -17.17 15.83 -13.32
C VAL A 2 -17.15 15.74 -11.78
N GLY A 3 -17.49 16.83 -11.09
CA GLY A 3 -17.56 16.83 -9.62
C GLY A 3 -18.60 15.88 -9.02
N ALA A 4 -19.73 15.68 -9.71
CA ALA A 4 -20.77 14.75 -9.26
C ALA A 4 -20.33 13.28 -9.44
N VAL A 5 -19.63 12.97 -10.54
CA VAL A 5 -19.08 11.63 -10.80
C VAL A 5 -18.00 11.29 -9.76
N ASN A 6 -17.10 12.23 -9.44
CA ASN A 6 -16.09 12.03 -8.40
C ASN A 6 -16.73 11.84 -7.02
N LEU A 7 -17.77 12.61 -6.67
CA LEU A 7 -18.47 12.45 -5.40
C LEU A 7 -19.12 11.06 -5.28
N LEU A 8 -19.75 10.58 -6.35
CA LEU A 8 -20.40 9.27 -6.41
C LEU A 8 -19.40 8.11 -6.25
N PHE A 9 -18.27 8.17 -6.97
CA PHE A 9 -17.20 7.19 -6.81
C PHE A 9 -16.57 7.24 -5.42
N THR A 10 -16.44 8.43 -4.84
CA THR A 10 -15.93 8.61 -3.47
C THR A 10 -16.86 7.97 -2.45
N ILE A 11 -18.18 8.15 -2.59
CA ILE A 11 -19.18 7.53 -1.69
C ILE A 11 -19.13 5.99 -1.79
N ILE A 12 -19.04 5.45 -3.01
CA ILE A 12 -18.93 3.99 -3.23
C ILE A 12 -17.63 3.43 -2.63
N ALA A 13 -16.52 4.17 -2.77
CA ALA A 13 -15.24 3.80 -2.19
C ALA A 13 -15.30 3.77 -0.66
N ILE A 14 -15.85 4.81 -0.03
CA ILE A 14 -16.02 4.90 1.44
C ILE A 14 -16.87 3.72 1.94
N TYR A 15 -18.01 3.45 1.30
CA TYR A 15 -18.90 2.39 1.74
C TYR A 15 -18.29 0.99 1.59
N SER A 16 -17.45 0.78 0.57
CA SER A 16 -16.74 -0.48 0.36
C SER A 16 -15.65 -0.71 1.42
N VAL A 17 -14.93 0.34 1.81
CA VAL A 17 -13.85 0.29 2.82
C VAL A 17 -14.39 -0.10 4.20
N ASP A 18 -15.51 0.48 4.62
CA ASP A 18 -16.03 0.27 5.98
C ASP A 18 -16.59 -1.14 6.19
N ARG A 19 -17.02 -1.81 5.12
CA ARG A 19 -17.73 -3.08 5.22
C ARG A 19 -16.79 -4.29 5.24
N TRP A 20 -15.64 -4.25 4.57
CA TRP A 20 -14.79 -5.43 4.34
C TRP A 20 -13.59 -5.58 5.29
N GLY A 21 -13.18 -4.49 5.96
CA GLY A 21 -11.96 -4.50 6.79
C GLY A 21 -10.73 -4.07 6.01
N ARG A 22 -9.71 -3.60 6.74
CA ARG A 22 -8.60 -2.88 6.12
C ARG A 22 -7.65 -3.85 5.42
N LYS A 23 -7.34 -4.98 6.06
CA LYS A 23 -6.38 -5.97 5.53
C LYS A 23 -6.90 -6.71 4.29
N PRO A 24 -8.15 -7.25 4.27
CA PRO A 24 -8.70 -7.86 3.06
C PRO A 24 -8.77 -6.89 1.88
N LEU A 25 -9.08 -5.61 2.14
CA LEU A 25 -9.16 -4.62 1.08
C LEU A 25 -7.78 -4.36 0.47
N MET A 26 -6.74 -4.17 1.29
CA MET A 26 -5.36 -4.04 0.82
C MET A 26 -4.90 -5.25 -0.01
N LEU A 27 -5.18 -6.46 0.46
CA LEU A 27 -4.83 -7.70 -0.26
C LEU A 27 -5.55 -7.78 -1.61
N ALA A 28 -6.85 -7.48 -1.66
CA ALA A 28 -7.61 -7.47 -2.90
C ALA A 28 -7.11 -6.39 -3.88
N GLY A 29 -6.76 -5.21 -3.36
CA GLY A 29 -6.17 -4.12 -4.15
C GLY A 29 -4.82 -4.50 -4.75
N ALA A 30 -3.89 -4.99 -3.93
CA ALA A 30 -2.58 -5.45 -4.40
C ALA A 30 -2.69 -6.60 -5.41
N ALA A 31 -3.61 -7.56 -5.19
CA ALA A 31 -3.87 -8.64 -6.13
C ALA A 31 -4.41 -8.11 -7.47
N GLY A 32 -5.39 -7.20 -7.45
CA GLY A 32 -5.93 -6.58 -8.65
C GLY A 32 -4.88 -5.79 -9.43
N MET A 33 -4.07 -4.97 -8.73
CA MET A 33 -2.96 -4.23 -9.32
C MET A 33 -1.91 -5.15 -9.94
N GLY A 34 -1.51 -6.20 -9.21
CA GLY A 34 -0.56 -7.20 -9.70
C GLY A 34 -1.06 -7.91 -10.96
N LEU A 35 -2.33 -8.33 -10.98
CA LEU A 35 -2.97 -8.93 -12.17
C LEU A 35 -2.95 -7.98 -13.37
N CYS A 36 -3.31 -6.70 -13.17
CA CYS A 36 -3.25 -5.70 -14.22
C CYS A 36 -1.81 -5.51 -14.74
N LEU A 37 -0.81 -5.47 -13.86
CA LEU A 37 0.60 -5.34 -14.25
C LEU A 37 1.12 -6.55 -15.03
N PHE A 38 0.83 -7.77 -14.59
CA PHE A 38 1.21 -8.97 -15.35
C PHE A 38 0.49 -9.04 -16.70
N ALA A 39 -0.79 -8.67 -16.75
CA ALA A 39 -1.55 -8.59 -18.00
C ALA A 39 -0.99 -7.52 -18.95
N MET A 40 -0.57 -6.35 -18.43
CA MET A 40 0.07 -5.29 -19.25
C MET A 40 1.39 -5.76 -19.82
N GLY A 41 2.22 -6.44 -19.03
CA GLY A 41 3.46 -7.04 -19.50
C GLY A 41 3.20 -8.10 -20.58
N ALA A 42 2.21 -8.98 -20.37
CA ALA A 42 1.82 -9.99 -21.36
C ALA A 42 1.30 -9.37 -22.68
N ALA A 43 0.45 -8.33 -22.59
CA ALA A 43 -0.07 -7.61 -23.75
C ALA A 43 1.03 -6.88 -24.53
N SER A 44 1.97 -6.25 -23.82
CA SER A 44 3.12 -5.57 -24.41
C SER A 44 4.05 -6.57 -25.12
N TYR A 45 4.32 -7.71 -24.49
CA TYR A 45 5.12 -8.78 -25.09
C TYR A 45 4.48 -9.39 -26.35
N ALA A 46 3.15 -9.55 -26.34
CA ALA A 46 2.37 -10.05 -27.47
C ALA A 46 2.21 -9.02 -28.62
N GLY A 47 2.71 -7.78 -28.47
CA GLY A 47 2.58 -6.73 -29.49
C GLY A 47 1.16 -6.14 -29.59
N ARG A 48 0.33 -6.29 -28.56
CA ARG A 48 -1.04 -5.74 -28.49
C ARG A 48 -1.04 -4.50 -27.58
N THR A 49 -0.50 -3.39 -28.07
CA THR A 49 -0.03 -2.30 -27.20
C THR A 49 -1.02 -1.18 -26.94
N GLU A 50 -1.89 -0.81 -27.88
CA GLU A 50 -2.58 0.47 -27.76
C GLU A 50 -3.81 0.39 -26.81
N VAL A 51 -4.90 -0.25 -27.24
CA VAL A 51 -6.17 -0.22 -26.49
C VAL A 51 -6.14 -1.10 -25.23
N TRP A 52 -5.52 -2.29 -25.32
CA TRP A 52 -5.51 -3.25 -24.21
C TRP A 52 -4.68 -2.77 -23.03
N VAL A 53 -3.53 -2.16 -23.26
CA VAL A 53 -2.69 -1.61 -22.19
C VAL A 53 -3.40 -0.44 -21.51
N LEU A 54 -4.04 0.45 -22.27
CA LEU A 54 -4.82 1.56 -21.71
C LEU A 54 -5.94 1.07 -20.80
N LEU A 55 -6.73 0.07 -21.21
CA LEU A 55 -7.78 -0.51 -20.38
C LEU A 55 -7.22 -1.11 -19.08
N LEU A 56 -6.07 -1.77 -19.15
CA LEU A 56 -5.41 -2.36 -17.98
C LEU A 56 -4.82 -1.30 -17.05
N ILE A 57 -4.33 -0.17 -17.56
CA ILE A 57 -3.90 0.99 -16.75
C ILE A 57 -5.10 1.56 -15.98
N VAL A 58 -6.26 1.72 -16.63
CA VAL A 58 -7.47 2.18 -15.95
C VAL A 58 -7.91 1.20 -14.86
N GLY A 59 -7.85 -0.10 -15.14
CA GLY A 59 -8.09 -1.15 -14.15
C GLY A 59 -7.13 -1.08 -12.96
N TYR A 60 -5.83 -0.90 -13.22
CA TYR A 60 -4.81 -0.71 -12.19
C TYR A 60 -5.11 0.49 -11.30
N ILE A 61 -5.43 1.65 -11.91
CA ILE A 61 -5.77 2.88 -11.18
C ILE A 61 -7.04 2.68 -10.33
N ALA A 62 -8.05 1.98 -10.86
CA ALA A 62 -9.26 1.68 -10.11
C ALA A 62 -8.97 0.80 -8.88
N CYS A 63 -8.18 -0.26 -9.03
CA CYS A 63 -7.76 -1.11 -7.90
C CYS A 63 -6.97 -0.31 -6.85
N PHE A 64 -6.05 0.55 -7.28
CA PHE A 64 -5.29 1.43 -6.38
C PHE A 64 -6.21 2.39 -5.62
N ALA A 65 -7.10 3.09 -6.32
CA ALA A 65 -7.96 4.12 -5.76
C ALA A 65 -9.00 3.55 -4.78
N LEU A 66 -9.49 2.33 -5.01
CA LEU A 66 -10.49 1.68 -4.16
C LEU A 66 -9.89 0.95 -2.95
N SER A 67 -8.57 0.79 -2.91
CA SER A 67 -7.91 0.01 -1.87
C SER A 67 -6.66 0.73 -1.35
N ILE A 68 -5.52 0.50 -2.00
CA ILE A 68 -4.21 0.82 -1.41
C ILE A 68 -4.04 2.31 -1.16
N GLY A 69 -4.57 3.16 -2.04
CA GLY A 69 -4.54 4.61 -1.88
C GLY A 69 -5.13 5.07 -0.54
N PRO A 70 -6.44 4.99 -0.33
CA PRO A 70 -7.07 5.46 0.91
C PRO A 70 -6.76 4.59 2.12
N VAL A 71 -6.73 3.26 1.98
CA VAL A 71 -6.63 2.34 3.12
C VAL A 71 -5.26 2.42 3.80
N THR A 72 -4.18 2.64 3.04
CA THR A 72 -2.84 2.79 3.62
C THR A 72 -2.80 3.95 4.60
N TRP A 73 -3.39 5.10 4.27
CA TRP A 73 -3.43 6.26 5.16
C TRP A 73 -4.29 6.02 6.40
N VAL A 74 -5.42 5.32 6.23
CA VAL A 74 -6.28 4.91 7.35
C VAL A 74 -5.51 4.03 8.33
N ILE A 75 -4.88 2.95 7.85
CA ILE A 75 -4.11 2.03 8.70
C ILE A 75 -2.94 2.77 9.38
N LEU A 76 -2.17 3.59 8.64
CA LEU A 76 -1.08 4.36 9.24
C LEU A 76 -1.56 5.27 10.39
N SER A 77 -2.76 5.84 10.27
CA SER A 77 -3.35 6.64 11.36
C SER A 77 -3.82 5.81 12.56
N GLU A 78 -4.25 4.56 12.32
CA GLU A 78 -4.78 3.63 13.33
C GLU A 78 -3.66 2.87 14.07
N ILE A 79 -2.58 2.47 13.39
CA ILE A 79 -1.50 1.65 13.99
C ILE A 79 -0.53 2.44 14.86
N PHE A 80 -0.35 3.74 14.58
CA PHE A 80 0.64 4.53 15.30
C PHE A 80 0.08 5.08 16.62
N PRO A 81 0.78 4.87 17.75
CA PRO A 81 0.40 5.42 19.05
C PRO A 81 0.27 6.94 19.00
N THR A 82 -0.74 7.47 19.68
CA THR A 82 -1.11 8.89 19.59
C THR A 82 0.07 9.82 19.92
N LYS A 83 0.93 9.42 20.85
CA LYS A 83 2.11 10.20 21.29
C LYS A 83 3.18 10.39 20.21
N ILE A 84 3.35 9.43 19.31
CA ILE A 84 4.41 9.45 18.27
C ILE A 84 3.86 9.51 16.85
N ARG A 85 2.53 9.50 16.67
CA ARG A 85 1.84 9.43 15.38
C ARG A 85 2.38 10.45 14.38
N GLY A 86 2.55 11.71 14.78
CA GLY A 86 3.07 12.75 13.88
C GLY A 86 4.47 12.45 13.35
N ARG A 87 5.39 12.00 14.20
CA ARG A 87 6.77 11.64 13.78
C ARG A 87 6.79 10.38 12.93
N ALA A 88 6.00 9.37 13.30
CA ALA A 88 5.90 8.12 12.57
C ALA A 88 5.28 8.32 11.17
N LEU A 89 4.25 9.15 11.05
CA LEU A 89 3.66 9.54 9.76
C LEU A 89 4.64 10.33 8.90
N ALA A 90 5.40 11.25 9.49
CA ALA A 90 6.42 12.01 8.75
C ALA A 90 7.50 11.09 8.16
N LEU A 91 8.02 10.14 8.96
CA LEU A 91 9.00 9.16 8.48
C LEU A 91 8.40 8.26 7.38
N SER A 92 7.18 7.76 7.59
CA SER A 92 6.48 6.92 6.61
C SER A 92 6.27 7.66 5.28
N THR A 93 5.88 8.94 5.35
CA THR A 93 5.69 9.79 4.18
C THR A 93 7.01 10.06 3.47
N PHE A 94 8.10 10.29 4.20
CA PHE A 94 9.43 10.44 3.62
C PHE A 94 9.88 9.17 2.87
N CYS A 95 9.67 7.99 3.46
CA CYS A 95 9.94 6.72 2.81
C CYS A 95 9.08 6.53 1.55
N LEU A 96 7.79 6.89 1.60
CA LEU A 96 6.89 6.86 0.45
C LEU A 96 7.39 7.74 -0.70
N TRP A 97 7.77 8.99 -0.43
CA TRP A 97 8.27 9.89 -1.47
C TRP A 97 9.62 9.45 -2.03
N THR A 98 10.47 8.86 -1.20
CA THR A 98 11.74 8.27 -1.63
C THR A 98 11.49 7.08 -2.57
N ALA A 99 10.57 6.18 -2.21
CA ALA A 99 10.18 5.07 -3.07
C ALA A 99 9.57 5.57 -4.38
N ASN A 100 8.72 6.60 -4.34
CA ASN A 100 8.15 7.22 -5.53
C ASN A 100 9.26 7.80 -6.45
N PHE A 101 10.24 8.50 -5.88
CA PHE A 101 11.40 8.99 -6.63
C PHE A 101 12.14 7.83 -7.30
N VAL A 102 12.46 6.76 -6.55
CA VAL A 102 13.14 5.58 -7.09
C VAL A 102 12.36 5.00 -8.27
N VAL A 103 11.06 4.73 -8.11
CA VAL A 103 10.20 4.18 -9.18
C VAL A 103 10.17 5.09 -10.40
N SER A 104 10.03 6.40 -10.17
CA SER A 104 9.99 7.42 -11.23
C SER A 104 11.29 7.47 -12.04
N GLN A 105 12.43 7.14 -11.44
CA GLN A 105 13.71 7.05 -12.14
C GLN A 105 13.92 5.66 -12.76
N THR A 106 13.59 4.58 -12.05
CA THR A 106 13.84 3.21 -12.54
C THR A 106 12.93 2.80 -13.69
N PHE A 107 11.69 3.31 -13.73
CA PHE A 107 10.76 3.01 -14.82
C PHE A 107 11.32 3.40 -16.21
N PRO A 108 11.69 4.67 -16.48
CA PRO A 108 12.24 5.05 -17.79
C PRO A 108 13.56 4.34 -18.09
N ILE A 109 14.43 4.14 -17.09
CA ILE A 109 15.68 3.38 -17.26
C ILE A 109 15.39 1.97 -17.79
N MET A 110 14.37 1.28 -17.30
CA MET A 110 13.99 -0.05 -17.79
C MET A 110 13.24 0.00 -19.13
N ASN A 111 12.36 0.98 -19.31
CA ASN A 111 11.48 1.07 -20.48
C ASN A 111 12.20 1.61 -21.75
N GLU A 112 13.31 2.32 -21.58
CA GLU A 112 14.09 2.92 -22.67
C GLU A 112 15.42 2.20 -22.93
N ASN A 113 15.79 1.24 -22.09
CA ASN A 113 16.98 0.41 -22.31
C ASN A 113 16.80 -0.45 -23.58
N ARG A 114 17.66 -0.25 -24.57
CA ARG A 114 17.57 -0.93 -25.88
C ARG A 114 17.55 -2.45 -25.76
N TRP A 115 18.42 -3.03 -24.94
CA TRP A 115 18.48 -4.49 -24.77
C TRP A 115 17.17 -5.06 -24.19
N LEU A 116 16.59 -4.37 -23.20
CA LEU A 116 15.31 -4.76 -22.61
C LEU A 116 14.14 -4.59 -23.58
N VAL A 117 14.14 -3.50 -24.37
CA VAL A 117 13.10 -3.24 -25.36
C VAL A 117 13.13 -4.29 -26.48
N ASP A 118 14.31 -4.62 -27.00
CA ASP A 118 14.45 -5.60 -28.08
C ASP A 118 14.10 -7.02 -27.62
N THR A 119 14.47 -7.37 -26.38
CA THR A 119 14.24 -8.72 -25.81
C THR A 119 12.81 -8.90 -25.31
N PHE A 120 12.26 -7.90 -24.61
CA PHE A 120 11.00 -8.02 -23.87
C PHE A 120 9.89 -7.11 -24.38
N ARG A 121 10.10 -6.34 -25.45
CA ARG A 121 9.09 -5.45 -26.06
C ARG A 121 8.40 -4.54 -25.04
N ARG A 122 9.19 -3.93 -24.14
CA ARG A 122 8.71 -3.04 -23.06
C ARG A 122 7.84 -3.73 -21.99
N ALA A 123 7.71 -5.05 -22.00
CA ALA A 123 6.98 -5.81 -20.97
C ALA A 123 7.71 -5.83 -19.61
N PHE A 124 9.05 -5.77 -19.64
CA PHE A 124 9.92 -5.94 -18.48
C PHE A 124 9.56 -5.07 -17.26
N PRO A 125 9.41 -3.74 -17.37
CA PRO A 125 9.05 -2.92 -16.22
C PRO A 125 7.74 -3.37 -15.57
N PHE A 126 6.71 -3.74 -16.34
CA PHE A 126 5.43 -4.19 -15.80
C PHE A 126 5.56 -5.48 -14.98
N TRP A 127 6.38 -6.43 -15.43
CA TRP A 127 6.65 -7.65 -14.67
C TRP A 127 7.43 -7.38 -13.39
N VAL A 128 8.42 -6.49 -13.43
CA VAL A 128 9.18 -6.08 -12.24
C VAL A 128 8.23 -5.48 -11.19
N TYR A 129 7.42 -4.49 -11.57
CA TYR A 129 6.45 -3.90 -10.63
C TYR A 129 5.34 -4.88 -10.23
N GLY A 130 4.93 -5.78 -11.12
CA GLY A 130 3.99 -6.86 -10.80
C GLY A 130 4.52 -7.81 -9.74
N THR A 131 5.81 -8.15 -9.77
CA THR A 131 6.45 -8.94 -8.71
C THR A 131 6.54 -8.18 -7.38
N LEU A 132 6.72 -6.85 -7.41
CA LEU A 132 6.67 -6.03 -6.20
C LEU A 132 5.27 -6.04 -5.56
N CYS A 133 4.19 -6.12 -6.36
CA CYS A 133 2.84 -6.32 -5.81
C CYS A 133 2.71 -7.67 -5.09
N ILE A 134 3.40 -8.73 -5.53
CA ILE A 134 3.41 -10.02 -4.80
C ILE A 134 4.12 -9.85 -3.45
N VAL A 135 5.24 -9.14 -3.42
CA VAL A 135 5.96 -8.83 -2.16
C VAL A 135 5.07 -8.01 -1.23
N GLU A 136 4.32 -7.04 -1.76
CA GLU A 136 3.34 -6.26 -1.01
C GLU A 136 2.23 -7.15 -0.41
N ILE A 137 1.66 -8.07 -1.20
CA ILE A 137 0.66 -9.02 -0.72
C ILE A 137 1.21 -9.84 0.46
N LEU A 138 2.42 -10.38 0.32
CA LEU A 138 3.08 -11.15 1.38
C LEU A 138 3.34 -10.31 2.63
N PHE A 139 3.82 -9.08 2.45
CA PHE A 139 4.04 -8.13 3.55
C PHE A 139 2.75 -7.81 4.29
N VAL A 140 1.68 -7.45 3.57
CA VAL A 140 0.37 -7.15 4.16
C VAL A 140 -0.20 -8.38 4.86
N TRP A 141 -0.06 -9.56 4.27
CA TRP A 141 -0.55 -10.80 4.85
C TRP A 141 0.17 -11.16 6.16
N LEU A 142 1.49 -10.99 6.23
CA LEU A 142 2.30 -11.39 7.38
C LEU A 142 2.43 -10.32 8.46
N MET A 143 2.58 -9.05 8.09
CA MET A 143 3.01 -7.98 9.02
C MET A 143 1.90 -7.01 9.39
N VAL A 144 0.89 -6.82 8.53
CA VAL A 144 -0.18 -5.84 8.80
C VAL A 144 -1.29 -6.50 9.64
N PRO A 145 -1.58 -5.98 10.85
CA PRO A 145 -2.71 -6.43 11.65
C PRO A 145 -4.03 -5.91 11.07
N GLU A 146 -5.13 -6.64 11.31
CA GLU A 146 -6.47 -6.11 11.02
C GLU A 146 -6.87 -5.13 12.12
N THR A 147 -7.30 -3.92 11.72
CA THR A 147 -7.66 -2.82 12.63
C THR A 147 -9.17 -2.60 12.71
N LYS A 148 -9.98 -3.27 11.88
CA LYS A 148 -11.43 -3.12 11.88
C LYS A 148 -12.04 -3.48 13.24
N GLY A 149 -12.78 -2.53 13.79
CA GLY A 149 -13.59 -2.72 15.00
C GLY A 149 -12.79 -2.69 16.31
N GLN A 150 -11.50 -2.35 16.27
CA GLN A 150 -10.68 -2.14 17.46
C GLN A 150 -10.61 -0.66 17.81
N SER A 151 -10.56 -0.34 19.10
CA SER A 151 -10.27 1.03 19.52
C SER A 151 -8.77 1.34 19.33
N LEU A 152 -8.44 2.62 19.15
CA LEU A 152 -7.02 3.05 19.06
C LEU A 152 -6.22 2.63 20.30
N GLU A 153 -6.86 2.60 21.46
CA GLU A 153 -6.26 2.20 22.74
C GLU A 153 -5.98 0.69 22.81
N GLU A 154 -6.84 -0.14 22.20
CA GLU A 154 -6.63 -1.58 22.08
C GLU A 154 -5.45 -1.90 21.15
N ILE A 155 -5.35 -1.20 20.02
CA ILE A 155 -4.22 -1.31 19.08
C ILE A 155 -2.93 -0.86 19.76
N GLU A 156 -2.96 0.27 20.47
CA GLU A 156 -1.81 0.78 21.22
C GLU A 156 -1.34 -0.22 22.30
N ARG A 157 -2.29 -0.84 23.03
CA ARG A 157 -1.98 -1.88 24.01
C ARG A 157 -1.35 -3.13 23.37
N HIS A 158 -1.71 -3.49 22.15
CA HIS A 158 -1.09 -4.61 21.42
C HIS A 158 0.41 -4.39 21.21
N TRP A 159 0.83 -3.15 20.91
CA TRP A 159 2.23 -2.80 20.76
C TRP A 159 2.98 -2.80 22.10
N PHE A 160 2.38 -2.24 23.15
CA PHE A 160 3.03 -2.14 24.47
C PHE A 160 3.04 -3.45 25.27
N ARG A 161 2.16 -4.42 25.00
CA ARG A 161 2.20 -5.75 25.63
C ARG A 161 3.42 -6.58 25.23
N ARG A 162 4.12 -6.22 24.14
CA ARG A 162 5.40 -6.83 23.75
C ARG A 162 6.60 -6.21 24.48
N THR A 163 6.41 -5.11 25.21
CA THR A 163 7.42 -4.55 26.12
C THR A 163 7.20 -5.17 27.50
N PRO A 164 8.18 -5.85 28.12
CA PRO A 164 7.98 -6.42 29.45
C PRO A 164 7.68 -5.30 30.45
N LEU A 165 6.43 -5.25 30.92
CA LEU A 165 5.95 -4.38 32.01
C LEU A 165 6.75 -4.54 33.33
N GLY A 166 7.67 -5.51 33.39
CA GLY A 166 8.56 -5.74 34.52
C GLY A 166 9.64 -4.67 34.73
N GLN A 167 9.93 -3.81 33.75
CA GLN A 167 10.98 -2.79 33.91
C GLN A 167 10.44 -1.40 34.29
N VAL A 168 9.28 -0.99 33.78
CA VAL A 168 8.68 0.32 34.10
C VAL A 168 8.18 0.38 35.55
N SER A 169 7.56 -0.70 36.04
CA SER A 169 7.17 -0.80 37.45
C SER A 169 8.36 -0.87 38.41
N ALA A 170 9.54 -1.32 37.96
CA ALA A 170 10.73 -1.39 38.79
C ALA A 170 11.38 0.00 38.92
N GLU A 171 11.48 0.76 37.82
CA GLU A 171 11.98 2.14 37.85
C GLU A 171 11.06 3.10 38.64
N GLU A 172 9.73 2.96 38.54
CA GLU A 172 8.80 3.80 39.31
C GLU A 172 8.85 3.47 40.82
N ARG A 173 8.98 2.19 41.19
CA ARG A 173 9.18 1.80 42.60
C ARG A 173 10.51 2.29 43.14
N GLN A 174 11.56 2.35 42.31
CA GLN A 174 12.87 2.83 42.74
C GLN A 174 12.93 4.36 42.86
N LYS A 175 12.17 5.11 42.05
CA LYS A 175 12.05 6.58 42.15
C LYS A 175 11.16 7.06 43.30
N THR A 176 10.27 6.21 43.82
CA THR A 176 9.43 6.53 44.99
C THR A 176 10.08 6.11 46.31
N ALA A 177 11.18 5.36 46.25
CA ALA A 177 11.95 4.85 47.39
C ALA A 177 13.21 5.69 47.72
N VAL A 178 13.38 6.85 47.06
CA VAL A 178 14.44 7.86 47.30
C VAL A 178 13.75 9.19 47.59
#